data_AF-A0A515A1N1-F1
#
_entry.id   AF-A0A515A1N1-F1
#
_cell.length_a   1.000
_cell.length_b   1.000
_cell.length_c   1.000
_cell.angle_alpha   90.00
_cell.angle_beta   90.00
_cell.angle_gamma   90.00
#
_symmetry.space_group_name_H-M   'P 1'
#
loop_
_entity.id
_entity.type
_entity.pdbx_description
1 polymer ?
#
loop_
_entity_poly.entity_id
_entity_poly.type
_entity_poly.pdbx_seq_one_letter_code
_entity_poly.pdbx_strand_id
1 'polypeptide(L)'
;MSKLRIVIYSVVALLAVLLLSKSCTTVDASHEGIKVSKIGSDRGASDIENVTGWIFYNPLTSFIEQYPTFTQTKDFDPFTVSAKGGTLFKIDPTLNYHLVKGQGANVYRKYRKELPDIENNILRTIVYNSYRDVANTFTPDSLVNNRVGFEEQVEAKLRKSLTDDGFSFENITSNLTPPESLQAMIDAKNTAVQNALRLNNQVAAEKASAEIAVTKASGIARAKIIEAEAEARANELKQKTLTPLLVQQEWIKKWNGQLPTTQLGSGTSTMIQLPIK
;
A
#
# COMPACT_ATOMS: atom_id res chain seq x y z
N MET A 1 -9.43 59.27 -62.92
CA MET A 1 -10.06 58.10 -62.26
C MET A 1 -10.93 58.62 -61.12
N SER A 2 -12.23 58.28 -61.09
CA SER A 2 -13.16 58.86 -60.10
C SER A 2 -12.73 58.51 -58.67
N LYS A 3 -12.87 59.45 -57.73
CA LYS A 3 -12.54 59.26 -56.30
C LYS A 3 -13.14 57.96 -55.73
N LEU A 4 -14.31 57.56 -56.23
CA LEU A 4 -14.99 56.31 -55.89
C LEU A 4 -14.16 55.05 -56.23
N ARG A 5 -13.49 54.99 -57.38
CA ARG A 5 -12.64 53.84 -57.76
C ARG A 5 -11.42 53.71 -56.84
N ILE A 6 -10.83 54.84 -56.42
CA ILE A 6 -9.69 54.85 -55.50
C ILE A 6 -10.09 54.30 -54.12
N VAL A 7 -11.26 54.70 -53.61
CA VAL A 7 -11.79 54.19 -52.33
C VAL A 7 -12.05 52.67 -52.42
N ILE A 8 -12.67 52.19 -53.50
CA ILE A 8 -12.92 50.75 -53.69
C ILE A 8 -11.61 49.96 -53.72
N TYR A 9 -10.60 50.41 -54.47
CA TYR A 9 -9.31 49.72 -54.51
C TYR A 9 -8.59 49.74 -53.15
N SER A 10 -8.68 50.83 -52.38
CA SER A 10 -8.10 50.87 -51.04
C SER A 10 -8.76 49.90 -50.06
N VAL A 11 -10.09 49.72 -50.15
CA VAL A 11 -10.83 48.79 -49.29
C VAL A 11 -10.51 47.33 -49.66
N VAL A 12 -10.43 47.03 -50.97
CA VAL A 12 -10.03 45.69 -51.45
C VAL A 12 -8.59 45.37 -51.06
N ALA A 13 -7.67 46.34 -51.17
CA ALA A 13 -6.28 46.16 -50.75
C ALA A 13 -6.17 45.92 -49.24
N LEU A 14 -6.91 46.67 -48.42
CA LEU A 14 -6.95 46.47 -46.97
C LEU A 14 -7.48 45.06 -46.60
N LEU A 15 -8.57 44.63 -47.26
CA LEU A 15 -9.13 43.28 -47.09
C LEU A 15 -8.15 42.19 -47.51
N ALA A 16 -7.44 42.38 -48.63
CA ALA A 16 -6.43 41.43 -49.09
C ALA A 16 -5.25 41.32 -48.10
N VAL A 17 -4.77 42.43 -47.54
CA VAL A 17 -3.71 42.45 -46.52
C VAL A 17 -4.17 41.79 -45.21
N LEU A 18 -5.42 42.04 -44.79
CA LEU A 18 -6.02 41.37 -43.62
C LEU A 18 -6.17 39.85 -43.83
N LEU A 19 -6.53 39.41 -45.03
CA LEU A 19 -6.62 37.98 -45.36
C LEU A 19 -5.24 37.32 -45.40
N LEU A 20 -4.25 37.96 -46.04
CA LEU A 20 -2.88 37.44 -46.13
C LEU A 20 -2.21 37.33 -44.75
N SER A 21 -2.41 38.33 -43.88
CA SER A 21 -1.86 38.31 -42.51
C SER A 21 -2.46 37.22 -41.62
N LYS A 22 -3.64 36.68 -41.97
CA LYS A 22 -4.28 35.54 -41.29
C LYS A 22 -4.02 34.19 -41.96
N SER A 23 -3.38 34.18 -43.14
CA SER A 23 -3.18 32.97 -43.95
C SER A 23 -1.88 32.22 -43.64
N CYS A 24 -1.16 32.65 -42.62
CA CYS A 24 0.10 32.07 -42.23
C CYS A 24 0.08 31.73 -40.74
N THR A 25 0.41 30.48 -40.41
CA THR A 25 0.60 30.06 -39.03
C THR A 25 1.81 29.14 -38.93
N THR A 26 2.44 29.14 -37.76
CA THR A 26 3.52 28.23 -37.40
C THR A 26 2.99 27.20 -36.43
N VAL A 27 3.19 25.93 -36.76
CA VAL A 27 2.98 24.81 -35.84
C VAL A 27 4.30 24.51 -35.14
N ASP A 28 4.30 24.56 -33.81
CA ASP A 28 5.48 24.26 -33.00
C ASP A 28 5.86 22.77 -33.11
N ALA A 29 7.14 22.43 -32.95
CA ALA A 29 7.65 21.06 -33.02
C ALA A 29 7.11 20.14 -31.91
N SER A 30 6.58 20.74 -30.83
CA SER A 30 5.90 20.06 -29.72
C SER A 30 4.44 19.68 -30.06
N HIS A 31 3.91 20.20 -31.17
CA HIS A 31 2.54 19.96 -31.62
C HIS A 31 2.52 19.33 -33.02
N GLU A 32 1.50 18.54 -33.29
CA GLU A 32 1.17 18.06 -34.63
C GLU A 32 -0.02 18.89 -35.15
N GLY A 33 0.21 19.60 -36.25
CA GLY A 33 -0.82 20.39 -36.90
C GLY A 33 -1.65 19.51 -37.81
N ILE A 34 -2.95 19.72 -37.81
CA ILE A 34 -3.93 18.96 -38.57
C ILE A 34 -4.67 19.96 -39.43
N LYS A 35 -4.38 19.95 -40.73
CA LYS A 35 -5.04 20.84 -41.69
C LYS A 35 -6.33 20.19 -42.14
N VAL A 36 -7.46 20.88 -41.92
CA VAL A 36 -8.80 20.41 -42.27
C VAL A 36 -9.44 21.36 -43.25
N SER A 37 -9.87 20.84 -44.41
CA SER A 37 -10.58 21.61 -45.44
C SER A 37 -12.08 21.80 -45.08
N LYS A 38 -12.55 23.05 -45.13
CA LYS A 38 -13.96 23.49 -44.94
C LYS A 38 -14.80 23.38 -46.22
N ILE A 39 -14.17 23.27 -47.39
CA ILE A 39 -14.81 23.27 -48.71
C ILE A 39 -14.41 22.00 -49.47
N GLY A 40 -15.37 21.35 -50.13
CA GLY A 40 -15.19 20.11 -50.90
C GLY A 40 -16.40 19.18 -50.78
N SER A 41 -16.55 18.19 -51.67
CA SER A 41 -17.58 17.12 -51.57
C SER A 41 -17.33 16.18 -50.38
N ASP A 42 -16.07 16.10 -49.92
CA ASP A 42 -15.61 15.24 -48.84
C ASP A 42 -15.18 16.03 -47.60
N ARG A 43 -16.02 17.01 -47.19
CA ARG A 43 -15.77 17.84 -46.01
C ARG A 43 -15.33 16.99 -44.82
N GLY A 44 -14.12 17.24 -44.33
CA GLY A 44 -13.61 16.68 -43.07
C GLY A 44 -13.22 15.20 -43.05
N ALA A 45 -13.08 14.51 -44.19
CA ALA A 45 -12.71 13.09 -44.21
C ALA A 45 -11.52 12.71 -45.09
N SER A 46 -11.36 13.29 -46.28
CA SER A 46 -10.27 12.92 -47.21
C SER A 46 -9.07 13.89 -47.14
N ASP A 47 -9.32 15.20 -47.09
CA ASP A 47 -8.28 16.25 -47.00
C ASP A 47 -7.88 16.56 -45.55
N ILE A 48 -7.43 15.55 -44.80
CA ILE A 48 -6.80 15.77 -43.49
C ILE A 48 -5.34 15.36 -43.62
N GLU A 49 -4.47 16.37 -43.56
CA GLU A 49 -3.03 16.24 -43.67
C GLU A 49 -2.37 16.65 -42.34
N ASN A 50 -1.37 15.86 -41.92
CA ASN A 50 -0.48 16.26 -40.84
C ASN A 50 0.52 17.29 -41.38
N VAL A 51 0.60 18.42 -40.71
CA VAL A 51 1.42 19.55 -41.11
C VAL A 51 2.27 20.03 -39.93
N THR A 52 3.53 20.35 -40.21
CA THR A 52 4.50 20.83 -39.21
C THR A 52 5.25 22.05 -39.73
N GLY A 53 5.62 22.97 -38.85
CA GLY A 53 6.41 24.14 -39.21
C GLY A 53 5.59 25.28 -39.83
N TRP A 54 6.18 25.99 -40.78
CA TRP A 54 5.58 27.18 -41.40
C TRP A 54 4.62 26.77 -42.52
N ILE A 55 3.33 27.04 -42.35
CA ILE A 55 2.30 26.62 -43.30
C ILE A 55 1.48 27.82 -43.75
N PHE A 56 1.31 27.92 -45.07
CA PHE A 56 0.36 28.82 -45.68
C PHE A 56 -0.97 28.10 -45.88
N TYR A 57 -2.05 28.67 -45.35
CA TYR A 57 -3.41 28.13 -45.47
C TYR A 57 -4.41 29.27 -45.64
N ASN A 58 -5.53 29.02 -46.31
CA ASN A 58 -6.60 30.01 -46.43
C ASN A 58 -7.63 29.80 -45.30
N PRO A 59 -7.81 30.75 -44.36
CA PRO A 59 -8.73 30.61 -43.22
C PRO A 59 -10.21 30.45 -43.61
N LEU A 60 -10.59 30.89 -44.81
CA LEU A 60 -11.94 30.75 -45.35
C LEU A 60 -12.22 29.31 -45.80
N THR A 61 -11.20 28.61 -46.31
CA THR A 61 -11.37 27.28 -46.92
C THR A 61 -10.80 26.16 -46.07
N SER A 62 -9.99 26.47 -45.06
CA SER A 62 -9.31 25.50 -44.20
C SER A 62 -9.04 26.08 -42.81
N PHE A 63 -8.83 25.21 -41.84
CA PHE A 63 -8.28 25.59 -40.54
C PHE A 63 -7.23 24.56 -40.11
N ILE A 64 -6.38 24.97 -39.17
CA ILE A 64 -5.33 24.12 -38.61
C ILE A 64 -5.64 23.93 -37.14
N GLU A 65 -5.89 22.68 -36.77
CA GLU A 65 -6.00 22.24 -35.38
C GLU A 65 -4.63 21.75 -34.90
N GLN A 66 -4.26 22.00 -33.66
CA GLN A 66 -2.95 21.58 -33.13
C GLN A 66 -3.14 20.62 -31.97
N TYR A 67 -2.60 19.42 -32.09
CA TYR A 67 -2.59 18.44 -31.01
C TYR A 67 -1.19 18.35 -30.39
N PRO A 68 -1.06 18.37 -29.05
CA PRO A 68 0.21 18.24 -28.37
C PRO A 68 0.76 16.82 -28.55
N THR A 69 2.05 16.72 -28.88
CA THR A 69 2.79 15.45 -29.00
C THR A 69 3.63 15.15 -27.76
N PHE A 70 3.56 16.02 -26.74
CA PHE A 70 4.19 15.83 -25.44
C PHE A 70 3.17 15.31 -24.42
N THR A 71 3.66 14.72 -23.35
CA THR A 71 2.88 14.14 -22.25
C THR A 71 1.87 15.14 -21.69
N GLN A 72 0.60 14.76 -21.73
CA GLN A 72 -0.50 15.42 -21.03
C GLN A 72 -0.90 14.59 -19.82
N THR A 73 -1.15 15.27 -18.70
CA THR A 73 -1.78 14.68 -17.53
C THR A 73 -3.24 15.08 -17.51
N LYS A 74 -4.14 14.09 -17.55
CA LYS A 74 -5.57 14.30 -17.46
C LYS A 74 -6.12 13.64 -16.21
N ASP A 75 -6.71 14.46 -15.36
CA ASP A 75 -7.46 14.01 -14.20
C ASP A 75 -8.93 13.81 -14.56
N PHE A 76 -9.51 12.67 -14.18
CA PHE A 76 -10.89 12.32 -14.50
C PHE A 76 -11.75 12.30 -13.25
N ASP A 77 -13.00 12.73 -13.38
CA ASP A 77 -13.95 12.63 -12.26
C ASP A 77 -14.09 11.18 -11.78
N PRO A 78 -14.09 10.96 -10.44
CA PRO A 78 -14.22 9.64 -9.88
C PRO A 78 -15.49 8.95 -10.35
N PHE A 79 -15.37 7.66 -10.66
CA PHE A 79 -16.50 6.82 -11.08
C PHE A 79 -16.55 5.52 -10.30
N THR A 80 -17.70 4.87 -10.33
CA THR A 80 -17.89 3.57 -9.67
C THR A 80 -17.91 2.44 -10.68
N VAL A 81 -17.26 1.34 -10.31
CA VAL A 81 -17.28 0.09 -11.07
C VAL A 81 -17.72 -1.06 -10.18
N SER A 82 -18.31 -2.07 -10.78
CA SER A 82 -18.71 -3.29 -10.07
C SER A 82 -17.61 -4.34 -10.19
N ALA A 83 -17.23 -4.93 -9.07
CA ALA A 83 -16.37 -6.09 -9.02
C ALA A 83 -17.18 -7.38 -9.27
N LYS A 84 -16.48 -8.50 -9.48
CA LYS A 84 -17.12 -9.81 -9.60
C LYS A 84 -17.98 -10.11 -8.35
N GLY A 85 -19.29 -10.24 -8.54
CA GLY A 85 -20.24 -10.44 -7.44
C GLY A 85 -21.00 -9.19 -6.99
N GLY A 86 -20.85 -8.05 -7.70
CA GLY A 86 -21.75 -6.91 -7.56
C GLY A 86 -21.28 -5.81 -6.61
N THR A 87 -20.17 -6.01 -5.90
CA THR A 87 -19.62 -4.99 -4.98
C THR A 87 -19.14 -3.77 -5.76
N LEU A 88 -19.58 -2.58 -5.34
CA LEU A 88 -19.22 -1.32 -5.98
C LEU A 88 -17.93 -0.76 -5.38
N PHE A 89 -16.96 -0.44 -6.23
CA PHE A 89 -15.73 0.25 -5.85
C PHE A 89 -15.70 1.62 -6.52
N LYS A 90 -15.19 2.62 -5.79
CA LYS A 90 -14.96 3.96 -6.33
C LYS A 90 -13.52 4.06 -6.83
N ILE A 91 -13.34 4.57 -8.03
CA ILE A 91 -12.05 4.73 -8.70
C ILE A 91 -11.87 6.20 -9.03
N ASP A 92 -10.69 6.71 -8.72
CA ASP A 92 -10.25 8.07 -9.04
C ASP A 92 -8.98 7.99 -9.90
N PRO A 93 -9.08 8.00 -11.24
CA PRO A 93 -7.96 7.78 -12.13
C PRO A 93 -7.41 9.06 -12.77
N THR A 94 -6.09 9.21 -12.74
CA THR A 94 -5.33 10.24 -13.44
C THR A 94 -4.44 9.59 -14.51
N LEU A 95 -4.66 9.93 -15.78
CA LEU A 95 -3.97 9.35 -16.93
C LEU A 95 -2.88 10.29 -17.46
N ASN A 96 -1.68 9.74 -17.66
CA ASN A 96 -0.62 10.36 -18.44
C ASN A 96 -0.56 9.73 -19.83
N TYR A 97 -0.72 10.56 -20.86
CA TYR A 97 -0.77 10.11 -22.25
C TYR A 97 -0.20 11.16 -23.20
N HIS A 98 0.16 10.76 -24.41
CA HIS A 98 0.49 11.71 -25.49
C HIS A 98 -0.02 11.20 -26.84
N LEU A 99 -0.20 12.10 -27.80
CA LEU A 99 -0.49 11.72 -29.17
C LEU A 99 0.75 11.12 -29.84
N VAL A 100 0.60 9.98 -30.50
CA VAL A 100 1.68 9.41 -31.33
C VAL A 100 1.88 10.30 -32.56
N LYS A 101 3.11 10.79 -32.77
CA LYS A 101 3.45 11.61 -33.94
C LYS A 101 3.07 10.89 -35.23
N GLY A 102 2.34 11.57 -36.11
CA GLY A 102 1.84 11.02 -37.37
C GLY A 102 0.40 10.50 -37.27
N GLN A 103 -0.14 10.31 -36.07
CA GLN A 103 -1.50 9.82 -35.88
C GLN A 103 -2.53 10.93 -35.67
N GLY A 104 -2.12 12.20 -35.55
CA GLY A 104 -3.04 13.34 -35.35
C GLY A 104 -4.19 13.38 -36.35
N ALA A 105 -3.89 13.31 -37.66
CA ALA A 105 -4.90 13.25 -38.71
C ALA A 105 -5.87 12.08 -38.55
N ASN A 106 -5.40 10.90 -38.12
CA ASN A 106 -6.23 9.71 -37.95
C ASN A 106 -7.15 9.83 -36.72
N VAL A 107 -6.63 10.35 -35.61
CA VAL A 107 -7.41 10.69 -34.41
C VAL A 107 -8.52 11.68 -34.77
N TYR A 108 -8.17 12.76 -35.48
CA TYR A 108 -9.13 13.77 -35.91
C TYR A 108 -10.16 13.21 -36.89
N ARG A 109 -9.75 12.34 -37.84
CA ARG A 109 -10.66 11.67 -38.79
C ARG A 109 -11.70 10.82 -38.05
N LYS A 110 -11.28 10.11 -37.00
CA LYS A 110 -12.10 9.18 -36.22
C LYS A 110 -13.07 9.92 -35.32
N TYR A 111 -12.60 10.92 -34.58
CA TYR A 111 -13.40 11.59 -33.56
C TYR A 111 -14.06 12.89 -34.02
N ARG A 112 -13.44 13.59 -34.98
CA ARG A 112 -13.91 14.86 -35.55
C ARG A 112 -14.21 15.93 -34.50
N LYS A 113 -13.43 15.95 -33.42
CA LYS A 113 -13.57 16.84 -32.28
C LYS A 113 -12.23 17.43 -31.89
N GLU A 114 -12.26 18.52 -31.15
CA GLU A 114 -11.06 19.11 -30.55
C GLU A 114 -10.50 18.18 -29.46
N LEU A 115 -9.23 18.34 -29.12
CA LEU A 115 -8.57 17.49 -28.12
C LEU A 115 -9.29 17.49 -26.75
N PRO A 116 -9.75 18.64 -26.19
CA PRO A 116 -10.41 18.64 -24.87
C PRO A 116 -11.70 17.81 -24.85
N ASP A 117 -12.43 17.78 -25.95
CA ASP A 117 -13.65 16.97 -26.08
C ASP A 117 -13.33 15.48 -26.18
N ILE A 118 -12.24 15.12 -26.87
CA ILE A 118 -11.75 13.74 -26.95
C ILE A 118 -11.30 13.28 -25.56
N GLU A 119 -10.56 14.12 -24.83
CA GLU A 119 -10.17 13.84 -23.44
C GLU A 119 -11.37 13.59 -22.53
N ASN A 120 -12.28 14.56 -22.44
CA ASN A 120 -13.36 14.54 -21.46
C ASN A 120 -14.40 13.46 -21.72
N ASN A 121 -14.61 13.07 -22.98
CA ASN A 121 -15.63 12.11 -23.35
C ASN A 121 -15.04 10.75 -23.74
N ILE A 122 -14.15 10.74 -24.73
CA ILE A 122 -13.67 9.50 -25.36
C ILE A 122 -12.63 8.82 -24.46
N LEU A 123 -11.56 9.52 -24.06
CA LEU A 123 -10.55 8.94 -23.19
C LEU A 123 -11.16 8.54 -21.85
N ARG A 124 -12.01 9.38 -21.27
CA ARG A 124 -12.78 9.03 -20.06
C ARG A 124 -13.58 7.73 -20.23
N THR A 125 -14.23 7.54 -21.38
CA THR A 125 -15.01 6.33 -21.67
C THR A 125 -14.12 5.10 -21.82
N ILE A 126 -12.97 5.23 -22.50
CA ILE A 126 -11.98 4.15 -22.64
C ILE A 126 -11.44 3.74 -21.26
N VAL A 127 -11.12 4.72 -20.43
CA VAL A 127 -10.68 4.50 -19.04
C VAL A 127 -11.75 3.78 -18.25
N TYR A 128 -12.97 4.31 -18.23
CA TYR A 128 -14.11 3.70 -17.55
C TYR A 128 -14.34 2.25 -17.97
N ASN A 129 -14.39 1.98 -19.28
CA ASN A 129 -14.62 0.63 -19.80
C ASN A 129 -13.48 -0.33 -19.46
N SER A 130 -12.24 0.14 -19.49
CA SER A 130 -11.08 -0.68 -19.13
C SER A 130 -11.14 -1.10 -17.67
N TYR A 131 -11.39 -0.17 -16.76
CA TYR A 131 -11.58 -0.48 -15.34
C TYR A 131 -12.79 -1.37 -15.09
N ARG A 132 -13.94 -1.09 -15.72
CA ARG A 132 -15.18 -1.87 -15.56
C ARG A 132 -14.97 -3.34 -15.95
N ASP A 133 -14.37 -3.56 -17.10
CA ASP A 133 -14.23 -4.90 -17.65
C ASP A 133 -13.21 -5.73 -16.86
N VAL A 134 -12.10 -5.12 -16.40
CA VAL A 134 -11.13 -5.81 -15.53
C VAL A 134 -11.71 -6.00 -14.13
N ALA A 135 -12.41 -5.02 -13.55
CA ALA A 135 -13.02 -5.17 -12.22
C ALA A 135 -14.00 -6.35 -12.17
N ASN A 136 -14.75 -6.59 -13.25
CA ASN A 136 -15.67 -7.73 -13.35
C ASN A 136 -14.98 -9.12 -13.31
N THR A 137 -13.66 -9.21 -13.57
CA THR A 137 -12.94 -10.48 -13.48
C THR A 137 -12.40 -10.77 -12.07
N PHE A 138 -12.23 -9.74 -11.24
CA PHE A 138 -11.66 -9.84 -9.90
C PHE A 138 -12.73 -9.89 -8.81
N THR A 139 -12.50 -10.73 -7.80
CA THR A 139 -13.33 -10.75 -6.59
C THR A 139 -13.03 -9.54 -5.70
N PRO A 140 -13.98 -9.09 -4.85
CA PRO A 140 -13.77 -7.94 -3.97
C PRO A 140 -12.58 -8.10 -3.02
N ASP A 141 -12.36 -9.32 -2.51
CA ASP A 141 -11.21 -9.64 -1.66
C ASP A 141 -9.88 -9.53 -2.42
N SER A 142 -9.84 -10.03 -3.66
CA SER A 142 -8.63 -9.93 -4.51
C SER A 142 -8.32 -8.50 -4.91
N LEU A 143 -9.32 -7.64 -5.11
CA LEU A 143 -9.09 -6.22 -5.43
C LEU A 143 -8.44 -5.46 -4.27
N VAL A 144 -8.75 -5.85 -3.03
CA VAL A 144 -8.13 -5.23 -1.85
C VAL A 144 -6.73 -5.79 -1.60
N ASN A 145 -6.55 -7.11 -1.74
CA ASN A 145 -5.31 -7.80 -1.40
C ASN A 145 -4.26 -7.79 -2.52
N ASN A 146 -4.67 -7.78 -3.79
CA ASN A 146 -3.79 -7.83 -4.96
C ASN A 146 -4.04 -6.65 -5.91
N ARG A 147 -3.79 -5.43 -5.40
CA ARG A 147 -3.98 -4.18 -6.16
C ARG A 147 -3.04 -4.07 -7.36
N VAL A 148 -1.78 -4.45 -7.17
CA VAL A 148 -0.75 -4.38 -8.22
C VAL A 148 -1.16 -5.21 -9.44
N GLY A 149 -1.59 -6.46 -9.23
CA GLY A 149 -2.01 -7.32 -10.35
C GLY A 149 -3.30 -6.85 -11.04
N PHE A 150 -4.16 -6.11 -10.33
CA PHE A 150 -5.32 -5.45 -10.95
C PHE A 150 -4.88 -4.28 -11.83
N GLU A 151 -4.02 -3.40 -11.31
CA GLU A 151 -3.49 -2.24 -12.03
C GLU A 151 -2.73 -2.67 -13.30
N GLU A 152 -1.87 -3.68 -13.22
CA GLU A 152 -1.13 -4.21 -14.39
C GLU A 152 -2.07 -4.68 -15.52
N GLN A 153 -3.18 -5.33 -15.19
CA GLN A 153 -4.15 -5.78 -16.19
C GLN A 153 -4.93 -4.61 -16.79
N VAL A 154 -5.27 -3.60 -15.98
CA VAL A 154 -5.89 -2.37 -16.47
C VAL A 154 -4.94 -1.62 -17.39
N GLU A 155 -3.67 -1.45 -17.01
CA GLU A 155 -2.64 -0.81 -17.84
C GLU A 155 -2.47 -1.52 -19.18
N ALA A 156 -2.37 -2.84 -19.18
CA ALA A 156 -2.25 -3.62 -20.41
C ALA A 156 -3.44 -3.38 -21.36
N LYS A 157 -4.65 -3.31 -20.81
CA LYS A 157 -5.87 -3.06 -21.59
C LYS A 157 -5.96 -1.62 -22.10
N LEU A 158 -5.59 -0.64 -21.25
CA LEU A 158 -5.54 0.77 -21.61
C LEU A 158 -4.53 1.02 -22.70
N ARG A 159 -3.31 0.50 -22.55
CA ARG A 159 -2.24 0.62 -23.54
C ARG A 159 -2.70 0.13 -24.90
N LYS A 160 -3.35 -1.04 -24.97
CA LYS A 160 -3.90 -1.56 -26.22
C LYS A 160 -4.97 -0.63 -26.81
N SER A 161 -5.98 -0.27 -26.01
CA SER A 161 -7.12 0.54 -26.47
C SER A 161 -6.69 1.94 -26.94
N LEU A 162 -5.73 2.56 -26.24
CA LEU A 162 -5.19 3.88 -26.60
C LEU A 162 -4.34 3.80 -27.87
N THR A 163 -3.51 2.75 -28.02
CA THR A 163 -2.66 2.56 -29.21
C THR A 163 -3.51 2.36 -30.47
N ASP A 164 -4.59 1.60 -30.37
CA ASP A 164 -5.56 1.38 -31.47
C ASP A 164 -6.22 2.70 -31.93
N ASP A 165 -6.28 3.68 -31.04
CA ASP A 165 -6.84 5.01 -31.30
C ASP A 165 -5.81 6.04 -31.76
N GLY A 166 -4.52 5.74 -31.70
CA GLY A 166 -3.43 6.67 -32.05
C GLY A 166 -2.83 7.44 -30.87
N PHE A 167 -3.19 7.09 -29.63
CA PHE A 167 -2.61 7.64 -28.42
C PHE A 167 -1.58 6.68 -27.80
N SER A 168 -0.53 7.25 -27.22
CA SER A 168 0.47 6.51 -26.46
C SER A 168 0.14 6.58 -24.97
N PHE A 169 0.13 5.42 -24.32
CA PHE A 169 -0.03 5.31 -22.89
C PHE A 169 1.34 5.41 -22.20
N GLU A 170 1.46 6.28 -21.19
CA GLU A 170 2.65 6.35 -20.36
C GLU A 170 2.42 5.71 -18.99
N ASN A 171 1.49 6.27 -18.22
CA ASN A 171 1.22 5.84 -16.85
C ASN A 171 -0.23 6.15 -16.46
N ILE A 172 -0.77 5.40 -15.51
CA ILE A 172 -2.02 5.74 -14.84
C ILE A 172 -1.85 5.61 -13.33
N THR A 173 -2.30 6.62 -12.62
CA THR A 173 -2.43 6.56 -11.16
C THR A 173 -3.90 6.42 -10.85
N SER A 174 -4.27 5.45 -10.01
CA SER A 174 -5.66 5.33 -9.57
C SER A 174 -5.77 5.07 -8.08
N ASN A 175 -6.73 5.73 -7.44
CA ASN A 175 -7.11 5.38 -6.08
C ASN A 175 -8.36 4.52 -6.12
N LEU A 176 -8.24 3.27 -5.66
CA LEU A 176 -9.35 2.32 -5.57
C LEU A 176 -9.86 2.28 -4.12
N THR A 177 -11.00 2.90 -3.88
CA THR A 177 -11.64 2.99 -2.56
C THR A 177 -12.75 1.94 -2.45
N PRO A 178 -12.64 0.97 -1.54
CA PRO A 178 -13.71 0.02 -1.23
C PRO A 178 -14.95 0.73 -0.66
N PRO A 179 -16.14 0.11 -0.74
CA PRO A 179 -17.31 0.64 -0.07
C PRO A 179 -17.15 0.53 1.45
N GLU A 180 -17.75 1.46 2.19
CA GLU A 180 -17.63 1.56 3.66
C GLU A 180 -18.00 0.26 4.38
N SER A 181 -19.03 -0.45 3.90
CA SER A 181 -19.44 -1.73 4.46
C SER A 181 -18.36 -2.81 4.36
N LEU A 182 -17.63 -2.87 3.24
CA LEU A 182 -16.54 -3.83 3.05
C LEU A 182 -15.34 -3.44 3.91
N GLN A 183 -15.04 -2.14 4.02
CA GLN A 183 -13.97 -1.66 4.87
C GLN A 183 -14.22 -2.01 6.34
N ALA A 184 -15.44 -1.77 6.84
CA ALA A 184 -15.84 -2.17 8.18
C ALA A 184 -15.72 -3.69 8.42
N MET A 185 -16.07 -4.51 7.42
CA MET A 185 -15.89 -5.97 7.50
C MET A 185 -14.42 -6.39 7.55
N ILE A 186 -13.56 -5.77 6.75
CA ILE A 186 -12.12 -6.02 6.74
C ILE A 186 -11.52 -5.64 8.10
N ASP A 187 -11.87 -4.48 8.64
CA ASP A 187 -11.39 -3.99 9.92
C ASP A 187 -11.85 -4.91 11.07
N ALA A 188 -13.10 -5.36 11.03
CA ALA A 188 -13.62 -6.35 11.99
C ALA A 188 -12.89 -7.69 11.90
N LYS A 189 -12.62 -8.18 10.69
CA LYS A 189 -11.86 -9.43 10.45
C LYS A 189 -10.42 -9.30 10.96
N ASN A 190 -9.74 -8.19 10.65
CA ASN A 190 -8.38 -7.93 11.12
C ASN A 190 -8.33 -7.84 12.64
N THR A 191 -9.29 -7.15 13.25
CA THR A 191 -9.43 -7.07 14.71
C THR A 191 -9.64 -8.45 15.33
N ALA A 192 -10.51 -9.29 14.73
CA ALA A 192 -10.74 -10.66 15.19
C ALA A 192 -9.49 -11.55 15.06
N VAL A 193 -8.76 -11.47 13.94
CA VAL A 193 -7.52 -12.21 13.72
C VAL A 193 -6.43 -11.76 14.70
N GLN A 194 -6.29 -10.46 14.92
CA GLN A 194 -5.35 -9.90 15.91
C GLN A 194 -5.71 -10.34 17.33
N ASN A 195 -7.00 -10.33 17.68
CA ASN A 195 -7.46 -10.81 18.98
C ASN A 195 -7.21 -12.31 19.18
N ALA A 196 -7.48 -13.13 18.16
CA ALA A 196 -7.18 -14.56 18.21
C ALA A 196 -5.67 -14.80 18.34
N LEU A 197 -4.84 -14.07 17.60
CA LEU A 197 -3.38 -14.14 17.71
C LEU A 197 -2.91 -13.73 19.11
N ARG A 198 -3.46 -12.65 19.67
CA ARG A 198 -3.16 -12.22 21.05
C ARG A 198 -3.52 -13.29 22.08
N LEU A 199 -4.71 -13.88 21.97
CA LEU A 199 -5.14 -14.95 22.87
C LEU A 199 -4.27 -16.20 22.72
N ASN A 200 -3.90 -16.59 21.50
CA ASN A 200 -2.99 -17.71 21.26
C ASN A 200 -1.61 -17.45 21.86
N ASN A 201 -1.08 -16.23 21.72
CA ASN A 201 0.18 -15.83 22.33
C ASN A 201 0.09 -15.82 23.86
N GLN A 202 -1.04 -15.38 24.43
CA GLN A 202 -1.29 -15.44 25.86
C GLN A 202 -1.34 -16.88 26.38
N VAL A 203 -2.07 -17.77 25.70
CA VAL A 203 -2.13 -19.20 26.04
C VAL A 203 -0.75 -19.84 25.94
N ALA A 204 0.03 -19.52 24.91
CA ALA A 204 1.40 -20.02 24.77
C ALA A 204 2.31 -19.51 25.91
N ALA A 205 2.19 -18.24 26.29
CA ALA A 205 2.93 -17.65 27.39
C ALA A 205 2.53 -18.26 28.75
N GLU A 206 1.24 -18.51 28.98
CA GLU A 206 0.74 -19.18 30.19
C GLU A 206 1.18 -20.64 30.28
N LYS A 207 1.19 -21.37 29.16
CA LYS A 207 1.73 -22.73 29.12
C LYS A 207 3.23 -22.74 29.43
N ALA A 208 3.98 -21.83 28.82
CA ALA A 208 5.41 -21.70 29.08
C ALA A 208 5.67 -21.32 30.55
N SER A 209 4.89 -20.41 31.14
CA SER A 209 5.05 -20.03 32.55
C SER A 209 4.69 -21.17 33.51
N ALA A 210 3.65 -21.96 33.20
CA ALA A 210 3.30 -23.15 33.96
C ALA A 210 4.43 -24.21 33.91
N GLU A 211 5.03 -24.43 32.75
CA GLU A 211 6.14 -25.37 32.59
C GLU A 211 7.41 -24.90 33.31
N ILE A 212 7.70 -23.60 33.27
CA ILE A 212 8.77 -22.97 34.07
C ILE A 212 8.49 -23.18 35.58
N ALA A 213 7.25 -23.02 36.03
CA ALA A 213 6.88 -23.21 37.44
C ALA A 213 7.06 -24.67 37.88
N VAL A 214 6.63 -25.64 37.07
CA VAL A 214 6.83 -27.09 37.34
C VAL A 214 8.32 -27.41 37.38
N THR A 215 9.09 -26.93 36.40
CA THR A 215 10.54 -27.15 36.34
C THR A 215 11.23 -26.57 37.57
N LYS A 216 10.89 -25.33 37.97
CA LYS A 216 11.41 -24.67 39.17
C LYS A 216 11.05 -25.43 40.44
N ALA A 217 9.79 -25.84 40.59
CA ALA A 217 9.33 -26.63 41.74
C ALA A 217 10.07 -27.98 41.83
N SER A 218 10.26 -28.67 40.70
CA SER A 218 11.03 -29.91 40.64
C SER A 218 12.51 -29.72 40.98
N GLY A 219 13.10 -28.61 40.54
CA GLY A 219 14.48 -28.23 40.88
C GLY A 219 14.66 -27.97 42.37
N ILE A 220 13.72 -27.23 42.99
CA ILE A 220 13.71 -26.98 44.45
C ILE A 220 13.53 -28.30 45.22
N ALA A 221 12.60 -29.16 44.78
CA ALA A 221 12.37 -30.45 45.43
C ALA A 221 13.61 -31.35 45.37
N ARG A 222 14.26 -31.44 44.20
CA ARG A 222 15.53 -32.19 44.05
C ARG A 222 16.65 -31.61 44.89
N ALA A 223 16.80 -30.28 44.91
CA ALA A 223 17.79 -29.62 45.76
C ALA A 223 17.59 -29.96 47.24
N LYS A 224 16.35 -29.95 47.73
CA LYS A 224 16.01 -30.30 49.12
C LYS A 224 16.30 -31.76 49.45
N ILE A 225 16.06 -32.69 48.52
CA ILE A 225 16.40 -34.11 48.71
C ILE A 225 17.92 -34.28 48.81
N ILE A 226 18.67 -33.66 47.89
CA ILE A 226 20.13 -33.72 47.89
C ILE A 226 20.71 -33.11 49.18
N GLU A 227 20.16 -32.00 49.65
CA GLU A 227 20.54 -31.36 50.91
C GLU A 227 20.28 -32.27 52.11
N ALA A 228 19.08 -32.85 52.22
CA ALA A 228 18.74 -33.78 53.29
C ALA A 228 19.62 -35.05 53.27
N GLU A 229 19.93 -35.60 52.09
CA GLU A 229 20.85 -36.73 51.96
C GLU A 229 22.29 -36.36 52.36
N ALA A 230 22.75 -35.16 51.98
CA ALA A 230 24.06 -34.66 52.34
C ALA A 230 24.18 -34.47 53.86
N GLU A 231 23.15 -33.91 54.51
CA GLU A 231 23.06 -33.79 55.96
C GLU A 231 23.02 -35.14 56.67
N ALA A 232 22.23 -36.10 56.16
CA ALA A 232 22.17 -37.45 56.71
C ALA A 232 23.53 -38.16 56.65
N ARG A 233 24.23 -38.11 55.51
CA ARG A 233 25.59 -38.65 55.39
C ARG A 233 26.59 -37.93 56.29
N ALA A 234 26.49 -36.60 56.38
CA ALA A 234 27.34 -35.82 57.28
C ALA A 234 27.12 -36.22 58.75
N ASN A 235 25.87 -36.48 59.15
CA ASN A 235 25.52 -36.93 60.49
C ASN A 235 25.99 -38.37 60.76
N GLU A 236 25.84 -39.30 59.82
CA GLU A 236 26.40 -40.66 59.95
C GLU A 236 27.93 -40.65 60.10
N LEU A 237 28.62 -39.87 59.27
CA LEU A 237 30.08 -39.74 59.36
C LEU A 237 30.50 -39.15 60.71
N LYS A 238 29.80 -38.13 61.20
CA LYS A 238 30.02 -37.58 62.54
C LYS A 238 29.78 -38.64 63.62
N GLN A 239 28.70 -39.41 63.57
CA GLN A 239 28.40 -40.49 64.52
C GLN A 239 29.49 -41.57 64.54
N LYS A 240 30.03 -41.97 63.39
CA LYS A 240 31.15 -42.92 63.31
C LYS A 240 32.42 -42.38 63.98
N THR A 241 32.63 -41.07 63.97
CA THR A 241 33.76 -40.42 64.64
C THR A 241 33.52 -40.10 66.13
N LEU A 242 32.27 -40.20 66.59
CA LEU A 242 31.89 -39.90 67.98
C LEU A 242 32.23 -41.09 68.88
N THR A 243 33.40 -41.00 69.52
CA THR A 243 33.75 -41.87 70.66
C THR A 243 33.18 -41.25 71.95
N PRO A 244 32.71 -42.01 72.96
CA PRO A 244 32.16 -41.45 74.20
C PRO A 244 33.07 -40.43 74.89
N LEU A 245 34.39 -40.60 74.76
CA LEU A 245 35.42 -39.70 75.27
C LEU A 245 35.50 -38.36 74.51
N LEU A 246 35.20 -38.35 73.21
CA LEU A 246 35.23 -37.15 72.36
C LEU A 246 34.00 -36.26 72.62
N VAL A 247 32.83 -36.87 72.89
CA VAL A 247 31.62 -36.15 73.30
C VAL A 247 31.84 -35.42 74.63
N GLN A 248 32.48 -36.07 75.59
CA GLN A 248 32.86 -35.44 76.86
C GLN A 248 33.84 -34.28 76.63
N GLN A 249 34.83 -34.41 75.74
CA GLN A 249 35.74 -33.31 75.41
C GLN A 249 35.05 -32.10 74.74
N GLU A 250 34.16 -32.31 73.75
CA GLU A 250 33.41 -31.22 73.12
C GLU A 250 32.42 -30.57 74.09
N TRP A 251 31.82 -31.36 75.00
CA TRP A 251 30.94 -30.85 76.05
C TRP A 251 31.71 -29.98 77.05
N ILE A 252 32.90 -30.44 77.50
CA ILE A 252 33.80 -29.66 78.37
C ILE A 252 34.29 -28.37 77.67
N LYS A 253 34.59 -28.40 76.37
CA LYS A 253 35.03 -27.23 75.60
C LYS A 253 33.93 -26.19 75.35
N LYS A 254 32.69 -26.63 75.11
CA LYS A 254 31.53 -25.72 74.93
C LYS A 254 30.91 -25.27 76.26
N TRP A 255 31.29 -25.89 77.37
CA TRP A 255 30.88 -25.45 78.69
C TRP A 255 31.61 -24.14 79.03
N ASN A 256 30.85 -23.05 79.18
CA ASN A 256 31.36 -21.73 79.53
C ASN A 256 31.82 -21.57 81.00
N GLY A 257 32.03 -22.67 81.73
CA GLY A 257 32.45 -22.67 83.12
C GLY A 257 31.45 -22.09 84.13
N GLN A 258 30.22 -21.77 83.72
CA GLN A 258 29.17 -21.30 84.63
C GLN A 258 28.27 -22.46 85.05
N LEU A 259 28.16 -22.67 86.36
CA LEU A 259 27.13 -23.52 86.96
C LEU A 259 25.76 -22.83 86.77
N PRO A 260 24.66 -23.55 86.52
CA PRO A 260 23.32 -22.96 86.51
C PRO A 260 23.05 -22.30 87.87
N THR A 261 23.00 -20.97 87.91
CA THR A 261 22.78 -20.21 89.15
C THR A 261 21.31 -20.07 89.52
N THR A 262 20.41 -20.75 88.82
CA THR A 262 19.01 -20.85 89.25
C THR A 262 18.87 -22.04 90.18
N GLN A 263 18.94 -21.76 91.48
CA GLN A 263 18.55 -22.68 92.54
C GLN A 263 17.17 -23.26 92.23
N LEU A 264 17.09 -24.58 92.12
CA LEU A 264 15.84 -25.30 92.22
C LEU A 264 15.32 -25.13 93.66
N GLY A 265 14.11 -24.58 93.79
CA GLY A 265 13.30 -24.77 94.99
C GLY A 265 13.06 -26.26 95.23
N SER A 266 13.10 -26.63 96.51
CA SER A 266 12.84 -27.96 97.06
C SER A 266 11.76 -28.75 96.30
N GLY A 267 12.10 -29.95 95.79
CA GLY A 267 11.10 -30.97 95.48
C GLY A 267 11.18 -31.73 94.14
N THR A 268 12.19 -31.54 93.29
CA THR A 268 12.23 -32.28 92.00
C THR A 268 13.59 -32.93 91.74
N SER A 269 13.59 -34.26 91.75
CA SER A 269 14.73 -35.12 91.40
C SER A 269 15.21 -34.83 89.98
N THR A 270 16.43 -34.32 89.84
CA THR A 270 17.14 -34.35 88.55
C THR A 270 17.99 -35.62 88.52
N MET A 271 17.45 -36.65 87.87
CA MET A 271 18.23 -37.82 87.46
C MET A 271 19.26 -37.39 86.42
N ILE A 272 20.47 -37.03 86.87
CA ILE A 272 21.66 -37.10 86.02
C ILE A 272 22.18 -38.53 86.13
N GLN A 273 21.62 -39.41 85.31
CA GLN A 273 22.08 -40.79 85.19
C GLN A 273 23.33 -40.80 84.30
N LEU A 274 24.50 -40.87 84.95
CA LEU A 274 25.76 -41.13 84.26
C LEU A 274 25.72 -42.53 83.64
N PRO A 275 26.20 -42.71 82.40
CA PRO A 275 26.35 -44.05 81.83
C PRO A 275 27.37 -44.83 82.66
N ILE A 276 26.93 -45.97 83.18
CA ILE A 276 27.76 -46.94 83.90
C ILE A 276 28.70 -47.61 82.90
N LYS A 277 29.92 -47.91 83.35
CA LYS A 277 31.03 -48.56 82.64
C LYS A 277 30.61 -49.63 81.64
#